data_AF-A0A350FXM9-F1
#
_entry.id   AF-A0A350FXM9-F1
#
_cell.length_a   1.000
_cell.length_b   1.000
_cell.length_c   1.000
_cell.angle_alpha   90.00
_cell.angle_beta   90.00
_cell.angle_gamma   90.00
#
_symmetry.space_group_name_H-M   'P 1'
#
loop_
_entity.id
_entity.type
_entity.pdbx_description
1 polymer ?
#
loop_
_entity_poly.entity_id
_entity_poly.type
_entity_poly.pdbx_seq_one_letter_code
_entity_poly.pdbx_strand_id
1 'polypeptide(L)'
;MRYNPIAMARRKAPEDLSVEELRRLLIEKRRGARRERLEHFKRTGRVADVEPEYLPPVVDTLEGNSDQPPVPVSTRRRITDRLLLVVEVLAVVGLVSVLISGFGVLRDLNEEVASAFIQETFTPTPLVMAVVLPSGHTPPDAQGNTRPNDAEIPEHLRPMVQSLASIAIPTAAPDQAIRIQIPALDVDAPIVQGDGWEQLKKGVAQHIGSSDPGQNGNVVLSAHNDVYGELFRYLDRLAPGDQVIVYTQQRQYVYVVDRTAIVEPTAVEVMASTGSPTATLISCYPYLVNDQRIVVFARLQN
;
A
#
# COMPACT_ATOMS: atom_id res chain seq x y z
N MET A 1 -58.67 64.02 2.94
CA MET A 1 -59.54 63.17 2.09
C MET A 1 -59.73 63.92 0.78
N ARG A 2 -59.38 63.44 -0.42
CA ARG A 2 -59.28 62.07 -0.91
C ARG A 2 -58.15 61.94 -1.95
N TYR A 3 -57.58 60.75 -1.96
CA TYR A 3 -56.48 60.24 -2.78
C TYR A 3 -56.96 59.97 -4.22
N ASN A 4 -56.15 60.31 -5.24
CA ASN A 4 -56.43 60.04 -6.64
C ASN A 4 -55.50 58.89 -7.10
N PRO A 5 -56.01 57.70 -7.46
CA PRO A 5 -55.15 56.55 -7.77
C PRO A 5 -54.56 56.66 -9.18
N ILE A 6 -53.23 56.56 -9.28
CA ILE A 6 -52.50 56.43 -10.54
C ILE A 6 -52.84 55.06 -11.15
N ALA A 7 -53.48 55.08 -12.31
CA ALA A 7 -53.88 53.90 -13.05
C ALA A 7 -52.67 53.09 -13.51
N MET A 8 -52.59 51.81 -13.10
CA MET A 8 -51.65 50.84 -13.67
C MET A 8 -52.07 50.48 -15.09
N ALA A 9 -51.19 50.69 -16.07
CA ALA A 9 -51.39 50.26 -17.45
C ALA A 9 -51.48 48.73 -17.53
N ARG A 10 -52.60 48.22 -18.07
CA ARG A 10 -52.78 46.79 -18.39
C ARG A 10 -51.68 46.34 -19.36
N ARG A 11 -50.98 45.25 -19.04
CA ARG A 11 -50.01 44.60 -19.95
C ARG A 11 -50.81 43.96 -21.10
N LYS A 12 -50.52 44.35 -22.35
CA LYS A 12 -51.13 43.73 -23.54
C LYS A 12 -50.62 42.29 -23.70
N ALA A 13 -51.50 41.39 -24.13
CA ALA A 13 -51.13 40.02 -24.46
C ALA A 13 -50.30 39.99 -25.77
N PRO A 14 -49.46 38.95 -26.00
CA PRO A 14 -48.59 38.86 -27.19
C PRO A 14 -49.32 38.95 -28.53
N GLU A 15 -50.60 38.60 -28.52
CA GLU A 15 -51.50 38.48 -29.67
C GLU A 15 -52.04 39.85 -30.11
N ASP A 16 -52.07 40.83 -29.19
CA ASP A 16 -52.59 42.19 -29.41
C ASP A 16 -51.49 43.22 -29.72
N LEU A 17 -50.24 42.77 -29.82
CA LEU A 17 -49.07 43.60 -30.10
C LEU A 17 -48.80 43.63 -31.60
N SER A 18 -48.58 44.83 -32.14
CA SER A 18 -48.17 44.97 -33.54
C SER A 18 -46.82 44.27 -33.78
N VAL A 19 -46.60 43.79 -35.01
CA VAL A 19 -45.34 43.10 -35.38
C VAL A 19 -44.10 43.94 -35.05
N GLU A 20 -44.22 45.26 -35.16
CA GLU A 20 -43.15 46.22 -34.85
C GLU A 20 -42.89 46.37 -33.35
N GLU A 21 -43.95 46.40 -32.53
CA GLU A 21 -43.82 46.39 -31.06
C GLU A 21 -43.23 45.07 -30.55
N LEU A 22 -43.63 43.95 -31.15
CA LEU A 22 -43.10 42.62 -30.82
C LEU A 22 -41.61 42.53 -31.15
N ARG A 23 -41.20 43.05 -32.31
CA ARG A 23 -39.78 43.16 -32.71
C ARG A 23 -39.00 44.03 -31.73
N ARG A 24 -39.54 45.17 -31.33
CA ARG A 24 -38.89 46.07 -30.36
C ARG A 24 -38.68 45.39 -29.00
N LEU A 25 -39.70 44.69 -28.51
CA LEU A 25 -39.63 43.89 -27.29
C LEU A 25 -38.62 42.74 -27.40
N LEU A 26 -38.54 42.07 -28.56
CA LEU A 26 -37.55 41.02 -28.80
C LEU A 26 -36.13 41.55 -28.85
N ILE A 27 -35.90 42.72 -29.47
CA ILE A 27 -34.59 43.38 -29.50
C ILE A 27 -34.17 43.78 -28.08
N GLU A 28 -35.09 44.32 -27.29
CA GLU A 28 -34.84 44.71 -25.91
C GLU A 28 -34.52 43.50 -25.02
N LYS A 29 -35.28 42.40 -25.16
CA LYS A 29 -35.01 41.13 -24.47
C LYS A 29 -33.66 40.52 -24.88
N ARG A 30 -33.31 40.59 -26.16
CA ARG A 30 -32.02 40.08 -26.68
C ARG A 30 -30.84 40.92 -26.16
N ARG A 31 -31.00 42.24 -26.00
CA ARG A 31 -30.01 43.11 -25.36
C ARG A 31 -29.85 42.81 -23.87
N GLY A 32 -30.95 42.57 -23.16
CA GLY A 32 -30.95 42.15 -21.75
C GLY A 32 -30.19 40.84 -21.52
N ALA A 33 -30.54 39.80 -22.27
CA ALA A 33 -29.88 38.48 -22.18
C ALA A 33 -28.38 38.52 -22.51
N ARG A 34 -27.96 39.42 -23.42
CA ARG A 34 -26.55 39.66 -23.73
C ARG A 34 -25.82 40.31 -22.55
N ARG A 35 -26.46 41.26 -21.86
CA ARG A 35 -25.93 41.90 -20.65
C ARG A 35 -25.79 40.90 -19.50
N GLU A 36 -26.81 40.08 -19.26
CA GLU A 36 -26.76 39.04 -18.22
C GLU A 36 -25.64 38.02 -18.46
N ARG A 37 -25.43 37.59 -19.72
CA ARG A 37 -24.27 36.74 -20.07
C ARG A 37 -22.95 37.42 -19.76
N LEU A 38 -22.78 38.68 -20.16
CA LEU A 38 -21.54 39.42 -19.90
C LEU A 38 -21.29 39.59 -18.39
N GLU A 39 -22.34 39.85 -17.60
CA GLU A 39 -22.23 39.91 -16.13
C GLU A 39 -21.91 38.56 -15.49
N HIS A 40 -22.49 37.46 -16.00
CA HIS A 40 -22.15 36.10 -15.59
C HIS A 40 -20.68 35.79 -15.88
N PHE A 41 -20.18 36.12 -17.08
CA PHE A 41 -18.77 35.90 -17.45
C PHE A 41 -17.79 36.76 -16.64
N LYS A 42 -18.16 37.99 -16.28
CA LYS A 42 -17.40 38.84 -15.33
C LYS A 42 -17.32 38.20 -13.94
N ARG A 43 -18.42 37.61 -13.46
CA ARG A 43 -18.49 36.92 -12.15
C ARG A 43 -17.64 35.65 -12.10
N THR A 44 -17.49 34.94 -13.23
CA THR A 44 -16.69 33.71 -13.34
C THR A 44 -15.21 33.94 -13.69
N GLY A 45 -14.74 35.20 -13.73
CA GLY A 45 -13.32 35.53 -13.93
C GLY A 45 -12.77 35.27 -15.33
N ARG A 46 -13.61 35.20 -16.36
CA ARG A 46 -13.20 35.00 -17.77
C ARG A 46 -13.73 36.14 -18.63
N VAL A 47 -13.06 37.30 -18.60
CA VAL A 47 -13.23 38.33 -19.63
C VAL A 47 -11.87 38.93 -19.96
N ALA A 48 -11.49 38.88 -21.24
CA ALA A 48 -10.46 39.74 -21.81
C ALA A 48 -11.14 41.01 -22.32
N ASP A 49 -10.64 42.18 -21.93
CA ASP A 49 -11.09 43.46 -22.48
C ASP A 49 -10.61 43.58 -23.93
N VAL A 50 -11.55 43.70 -24.86
CA VAL A 50 -11.27 44.11 -26.24
C VAL A 50 -12.01 45.42 -26.47
N GLU A 51 -11.24 46.43 -26.86
CA GLU A 51 -11.65 47.82 -27.08
C GLU A 51 -12.66 47.92 -28.25
N PRO A 52 -13.68 48.81 -28.18
CA PRO A 52 -14.74 48.80 -29.16
C PRO A 52 -14.34 49.51 -30.46
N GLU A 53 -14.34 48.76 -31.56
CA GLU A 53 -14.18 49.29 -32.92
C GLU A 53 -15.45 50.04 -33.37
N TYR A 54 -15.27 51.28 -33.82
CA TYR A 54 -16.36 52.20 -34.17
C TYR A 54 -16.95 51.84 -35.55
N LEU A 55 -18.22 51.47 -35.62
CA LEU A 55 -18.95 51.23 -36.87
C LEU A 55 -19.89 52.41 -37.18
N PRO A 56 -19.93 52.93 -38.42
CA PRO A 56 -20.79 54.06 -38.79
C PRO A 56 -22.28 53.66 -38.85
N PRO A 57 -23.22 54.64 -38.80
CA PRO A 57 -24.63 54.34 -38.71
C PRO A 57 -25.19 53.86 -40.05
N VAL A 58 -25.87 52.71 -40.03
CA VAL A 58 -26.63 52.19 -41.17
C VAL A 58 -27.97 52.91 -41.22
N VAL A 59 -28.22 53.63 -42.32
CA VAL A 59 -29.53 54.18 -42.69
C VAL A 59 -30.30 53.06 -43.38
N ASP A 60 -31.42 52.65 -42.82
CA ASP A 60 -32.24 51.54 -43.33
C ASP A 60 -33.39 52.11 -44.18
N THR A 61 -33.18 52.19 -45.50
CA THR A 61 -34.27 52.44 -46.46
C THR A 61 -34.81 51.10 -46.95
N LEU A 62 -36.03 50.76 -46.54
CA LEU A 62 -36.79 49.63 -47.06
C LEU A 62 -37.83 50.12 -48.06
N GLU A 63 -37.56 49.95 -49.35
CA GLU A 63 -38.59 49.80 -50.39
C GLU A 63 -38.07 48.84 -51.47
N GLY A 64 -38.96 47.97 -51.96
CA GLY A 64 -38.85 47.42 -53.31
C GLY A 64 -38.46 45.95 -53.46
N ASN A 65 -39.42 45.07 -53.17
CA ASN A 65 -39.83 43.92 -53.98
C ASN A 65 -38.90 43.40 -55.10
N SER A 66 -38.55 42.10 -55.04
CA SER A 66 -38.65 41.07 -56.12
C SER A 66 -37.52 40.02 -56.03
N ASP A 67 -37.93 38.76 -56.05
CA ASP A 67 -37.16 37.55 -56.43
C ASP A 67 -35.63 37.60 -56.26
N GLN A 68 -35.13 37.10 -55.12
CA GLN A 68 -33.74 36.69 -55.02
C GLN A 68 -33.69 35.14 -54.97
N PRO A 69 -33.13 34.46 -55.99
CA PRO A 69 -33.02 33.01 -55.97
C PRO A 69 -32.10 32.58 -54.81
N PRO A 70 -32.26 31.35 -54.28
CA PRO A 70 -31.46 30.90 -53.14
C PRO A 70 -29.98 31.02 -53.50
N VAL A 71 -29.23 31.78 -52.69
CA VAL A 71 -27.79 31.99 -52.91
C VAL A 71 -27.12 30.61 -52.95
N PRO A 72 -26.52 30.21 -54.09
CA PRO A 72 -25.90 28.90 -54.18
C PRO A 72 -24.68 28.90 -53.28
N VAL A 73 -24.74 28.15 -52.17
CA VAL A 73 -23.55 27.86 -51.38
C VAL A 73 -22.60 27.13 -52.31
N SER A 74 -21.49 27.78 -52.68
CA SER A 74 -20.57 27.23 -53.66
C SER A 74 -20.17 25.81 -53.25
N THR A 75 -20.36 24.85 -54.15
CA THR A 75 -20.07 23.42 -53.94
C THR A 75 -18.65 23.22 -53.38
N ARG A 76 -17.75 24.14 -53.74
CA ARG A 76 -16.36 24.22 -53.27
C ARG A 76 -16.24 24.37 -51.75
N ARG A 77 -17.08 25.16 -51.08
CA ARG A 77 -17.07 25.32 -49.59
C ARG A 77 -17.53 24.06 -48.85
N ARG A 78 -18.51 23.33 -49.40
CA ARG A 78 -18.97 22.06 -48.81
C ARG A 78 -17.91 20.96 -48.91
N ILE A 79 -17.09 20.99 -49.95
CA ILE A 79 -16.00 20.03 -50.15
C ILE A 79 -14.84 20.33 -49.18
N THR A 80 -14.50 21.61 -48.98
CA THR A 80 -13.45 22.01 -48.02
C THR A 80 -13.84 21.70 -46.57
N ASP A 81 -15.10 21.93 -46.19
CA ASP A 81 -15.59 21.62 -44.83
C ASP A 81 -15.58 20.11 -44.56
N ARG A 82 -15.96 19.30 -45.55
CA ARG A 82 -15.87 17.83 -45.46
C ARG A 82 -14.41 17.34 -45.40
N LEU A 83 -13.51 17.97 -46.14
CA LEU A 83 -12.07 17.69 -46.08
C LEU A 83 -11.50 18.00 -44.70
N LEU A 84 -11.86 19.16 -44.12
CA LEU A 84 -11.43 19.54 -42.77
C LEU A 84 -11.94 18.54 -41.71
N LEU A 85 -13.19 18.10 -41.82
CA LEU A 85 -13.74 17.08 -40.92
C LEU A 85 -13.02 15.74 -41.06
N VAL A 86 -12.67 15.32 -42.28
CA VAL A 86 -11.90 14.09 -42.51
C VAL A 86 -10.51 14.20 -41.88
N VAL A 87 -9.85 15.35 -42.03
CA VAL A 87 -8.53 15.61 -41.41
C VAL A 87 -8.63 15.58 -39.89
N GLU A 88 -9.66 16.18 -39.30
CA GLU A 88 -9.89 16.16 -37.85
C GLU A 88 -10.13 14.74 -37.33
N VAL A 89 -10.97 13.96 -38.01
CA VAL A 89 -11.22 12.56 -37.66
C VAL A 89 -9.94 11.74 -37.74
N LEU A 90 -9.13 11.92 -38.78
CA LEU A 90 -7.84 11.25 -38.91
C LEU A 90 -6.87 11.64 -37.79
N ALA A 91 -6.86 12.91 -37.38
CA ALA A 91 -6.02 13.38 -36.28
C ALA A 91 -6.44 12.75 -34.94
N VAL A 92 -7.75 12.64 -34.68
CA VAL A 92 -8.27 11.98 -33.47
C VAL A 92 -7.97 10.49 -33.47
N VAL A 93 -8.17 9.81 -34.60
CA VAL A 93 -7.85 8.38 -34.75
C VAL A 93 -6.34 8.15 -34.56
N GLY A 94 -5.50 9.03 -35.10
CA GLY A 94 -4.05 9.01 -34.89
C GLY A 94 -3.69 9.16 -33.41
N LEU A 95 -4.27 10.13 -32.71
CA LEU A 95 -4.04 10.35 -31.28
C LEU A 95 -4.45 9.14 -30.43
N VAL A 96 -5.63 8.56 -30.70
CA VAL A 96 -6.09 7.35 -30.00
C VAL A 96 -5.16 6.17 -30.26
N SER A 97 -4.67 6.02 -31.49
CA SER A 97 -3.73 4.95 -31.85
C SER A 97 -2.40 5.09 -31.10
N VAL A 98 -1.89 6.32 -30.95
CA VAL A 98 -0.69 6.61 -30.15
C VAL A 98 -0.91 6.28 -28.68
N LEU A 99 -2.07 6.62 -28.10
CA LEU A 99 -2.39 6.32 -26.70
C LEU A 99 -2.48 4.81 -26.44
N ILE A 100 -3.14 4.06 -27.33
CA ILE A 100 -3.23 2.60 -27.23
C ILE A 100 -1.84 1.96 -27.32
N SER A 101 -1.02 2.41 -28.28
CA SER A 101 0.35 1.93 -28.45
C SER A 101 1.21 2.25 -27.23
N GLY A 102 1.09 3.47 -26.70
CA GLY A 102 1.79 3.89 -25.48
C GLY A 102 1.40 3.05 -24.27
N PHE A 103 0.12 2.69 -24.12
CA PHE A 103 -0.35 1.83 -23.03
C PHE A 103 0.15 0.38 -23.18
N GLY A 104 0.29 -0.12 -24.41
CA GLY A 104 0.95 -1.39 -24.70
C GLY A 104 2.41 -1.40 -24.24
N VAL A 105 3.19 -0.41 -24.68
CA VAL A 105 4.61 -0.27 -24.29
C VAL A 105 4.77 -0.11 -22.78
N LEU A 106 3.88 0.63 -22.11
CA LEU A 106 3.89 0.77 -20.65
C LEU A 106 3.62 -0.56 -19.94
N ARG A 107 2.74 -1.41 -20.48
CA ARG A 107 2.50 -2.76 -19.94
C ARG A 107 3.70 -3.67 -20.18
N ASP A 108 4.23 -3.68 -21.39
CA ASP A 108 5.39 -4.50 -21.75
C ASP A 108 6.61 -4.15 -20.90
N LEU A 109 6.89 -2.84 -20.72
CA LEU A 109 7.96 -2.36 -19.82
C LEU A 109 7.68 -2.72 -18.36
N ASN A 110 6.43 -2.66 -17.90
CA ASN A 110 6.08 -3.02 -16.53
C ASN A 110 6.28 -4.54 -16.30
N GLU A 111 5.96 -5.37 -17.28
CA GLU A 111 6.24 -6.81 -17.24
C GLU A 111 7.74 -7.12 -17.33
N GLU A 112 8.47 -6.43 -18.20
CA GLU A 112 9.92 -6.59 -18.35
C GLU A 112 10.67 -6.14 -17.08
N VAL A 113 10.31 -5.00 -16.50
CA VAL A 113 10.84 -4.52 -15.21
C VAL A 113 10.45 -5.47 -14.07
N ALA A 114 9.19 -5.94 -14.02
CA ALA A 114 8.76 -6.92 -13.02
C ALA A 114 9.54 -8.24 -13.14
N SER A 115 9.87 -8.67 -14.37
CA SER A 115 10.69 -9.85 -14.64
C SER A 115 12.17 -9.62 -14.31
N ALA A 116 12.70 -8.41 -14.51
CA ALA A 116 14.07 -8.05 -14.14
C ALA A 116 14.26 -7.93 -12.61
N PHE A 117 13.18 -7.72 -11.86
CA PHE A 117 13.15 -7.82 -10.40
C PHE A 117 13.01 -9.25 -9.87
N ILE A 118 12.80 -10.24 -10.74
CA ILE A 118 13.10 -11.63 -10.41
C ILE A 118 14.62 -11.73 -10.37
N GLN A 119 15.20 -11.35 -9.24
CA GLN A 119 16.57 -11.75 -8.94
C GLN A 119 16.63 -13.26 -9.14
N GLU A 120 17.61 -13.73 -9.91
CA GLU A 120 18.02 -15.12 -9.79
C GLU A 120 18.16 -15.36 -8.30
N THR A 121 17.32 -16.24 -7.78
CA THR A 121 17.43 -16.66 -6.40
C THR A 121 18.83 -17.20 -6.34
N PHE A 122 19.76 -16.47 -5.72
CA PHE A 122 20.90 -17.12 -5.10
C PHE A 122 20.21 -18.23 -4.32
N THR A 123 20.30 -19.47 -4.79
CA THR A 123 19.99 -20.63 -3.95
C THR A 123 20.76 -20.29 -2.70
N PRO A 124 20.10 -19.99 -1.56
CA PRO A 124 20.85 -19.66 -0.38
C PRO A 124 21.73 -20.87 -0.18
N THR A 125 23.04 -20.71 -0.39
CA THR A 125 23.97 -21.72 0.06
C THR A 125 23.58 -21.90 1.51
N PRO A 126 23.12 -23.08 1.96
CA PRO A 126 22.70 -23.24 3.33
C PRO A 126 23.97 -23.13 4.17
N LEU A 127 24.32 -21.90 4.54
CA LEU A 127 25.56 -21.52 5.22
C LEU A 127 25.27 -20.95 6.60
N VAL A 128 24.09 -21.26 7.14
CA VAL A 128 23.84 -21.20 8.58
C VAL A 128 23.28 -22.55 8.98
N MET A 129 24.10 -23.61 8.87
CA MET A 129 23.89 -24.74 9.75
C MET A 129 24.29 -24.22 11.12
N ALA A 130 23.29 -23.81 11.92
CA ALA A 130 23.48 -23.73 13.35
C ALA A 130 24.17 -25.03 13.78
N VAL A 131 25.24 -24.92 14.55
CA VAL A 131 25.96 -26.10 15.08
C VAL A 131 25.41 -26.47 16.45
N VAL A 132 24.87 -25.48 17.14
CA VAL A 132 24.26 -25.57 18.46
C VAL A 132 23.00 -24.72 18.45
N LEU A 133 21.98 -25.19 19.14
CA LEU A 133 20.74 -24.47 19.38
C LEU A 133 20.99 -23.20 20.20
N PRO A 134 20.25 -22.12 19.90
CA PRO A 134 20.38 -20.84 20.59
C PRO A 134 20.05 -20.93 22.08
N SER A 135 20.18 -19.80 22.77
CA SER A 135 19.98 -19.64 24.23
C SER A 135 21.06 -20.27 25.12
N GLY A 136 22.01 -21.04 24.60
CA GLY A 136 23.07 -21.69 25.38
C GLY A 136 23.92 -20.72 26.20
N HIS A 137 23.93 -20.91 27.52
CA HIS A 137 24.67 -20.08 28.47
C HIS A 137 24.91 -20.84 29.78
N THR A 138 25.94 -20.43 30.52
CA THR A 138 26.20 -21.01 31.85
C THR A 138 25.15 -20.50 32.83
N PRO A 139 24.56 -21.36 33.69
CA PRO A 139 23.63 -20.93 34.71
C PRO A 139 24.18 -19.76 35.56
N PRO A 140 23.32 -18.82 36.01
CA PRO A 140 23.77 -17.69 36.80
C PRO A 140 24.43 -18.13 38.11
N ASP A 141 25.59 -17.55 38.43
CA ASP A 141 26.28 -17.81 39.69
C ASP A 141 25.58 -17.12 40.89
N ALA A 142 26.15 -17.26 42.09
CA ALA A 142 25.59 -16.65 43.30
C ALA A 142 25.53 -15.10 43.25
N GLN A 143 26.26 -14.47 42.34
CA GLN A 143 26.24 -13.04 42.08
C GLN A 143 25.36 -12.67 40.87
N GLY A 144 24.73 -13.65 40.22
CA GLY A 144 23.90 -13.48 39.04
C GLY A 144 24.69 -13.32 37.74
N ASN A 145 26.00 -13.61 37.73
CA ASN A 145 26.79 -13.53 36.51
C ASN A 145 26.51 -14.75 35.62
N THR A 146 26.39 -14.50 34.32
CA THR A 146 26.22 -15.53 33.30
C THR A 146 27.00 -15.15 32.04
N ARG A 147 27.36 -16.14 31.22
CA ARG A 147 28.06 -15.98 29.95
C ARG A 147 27.61 -17.03 28.93
N PRO A 148 27.81 -16.78 27.62
CA PRO A 148 27.62 -17.81 26.59
C PRO A 148 28.39 -19.09 26.91
N ASN A 149 27.80 -20.24 26.59
CA ASN A 149 28.41 -21.54 26.85
C ASN A 149 29.17 -22.07 25.62
N ASP A 150 30.38 -21.56 25.38
CA ASP A 150 31.21 -21.99 24.25
C ASP A 150 31.65 -23.46 24.33
N ALA A 151 31.45 -24.13 25.47
CA ALA A 151 31.77 -25.54 25.64
C ALA A 151 30.80 -26.47 24.86
N GLU A 152 29.58 -26.01 24.59
CA GLU A 152 28.60 -26.74 23.75
C GLU A 152 29.02 -26.79 22.29
N ILE A 153 29.85 -25.82 21.85
CA ILE A 153 30.34 -25.75 20.48
C ILE A 153 31.52 -26.70 20.33
N PRO A 154 31.49 -27.66 19.38
CA PRO A 154 32.63 -28.52 19.07
C PRO A 154 33.87 -27.69 18.77
N GLU A 155 35.01 -28.08 19.36
CA GLU A 155 36.25 -27.27 19.33
C GLU A 155 36.68 -26.86 17.92
N HIS A 156 36.57 -27.79 16.96
CA HIS A 156 36.92 -27.56 15.56
C HIS A 156 35.97 -26.58 14.83
N LEU A 157 34.80 -26.29 15.38
CA LEU A 157 33.80 -25.38 14.81
C LEU A 157 33.74 -24.02 15.52
N ARG A 158 34.40 -23.85 16.67
CA ARG A 158 34.41 -22.57 17.42
C ARG A 158 34.84 -21.37 16.58
N PRO A 159 35.94 -21.42 15.80
CA PRO A 159 36.35 -20.26 14.99
C PRO A 159 35.28 -19.86 13.95
N MET A 160 34.60 -20.85 13.38
CA MET A 160 33.50 -20.63 12.43
C MET A 160 32.30 -19.98 13.12
N VAL A 161 31.85 -20.51 14.26
CA VAL A 161 30.72 -19.95 15.01
C VAL A 161 30.99 -18.52 15.47
N GLN A 162 32.21 -18.23 15.94
CA GLN A 162 32.60 -16.86 16.32
C GLN A 162 32.54 -15.89 15.13
N SER A 163 32.88 -16.34 13.92
CA SER A 163 32.75 -15.51 12.71
C SER A 163 31.29 -15.26 12.31
N LEU A 164 30.37 -16.17 12.66
CA LEU A 164 28.92 -16.02 12.43
C LEU A 164 28.24 -15.11 13.46
N ALA A 165 28.86 -14.86 14.62
CA ALA A 165 28.31 -13.96 15.63
C ALA A 165 28.15 -12.50 15.14
N SER A 166 28.76 -12.14 14.00
CA SER A 166 28.63 -10.84 13.34
C SER A 166 27.65 -10.80 12.17
N ILE A 167 26.70 -11.74 12.07
CA ILE A 167 25.64 -11.66 11.04
C ILE A 167 24.88 -10.34 11.20
N ALA A 168 24.72 -9.63 10.09
CA ALA A 168 23.95 -8.39 10.06
C ALA A 168 22.49 -8.70 10.41
N ILE A 169 21.98 -8.03 11.44
CA ILE A 169 20.56 -8.11 11.79
C ILE A 169 19.77 -7.51 10.62
N PRO A 170 18.78 -8.24 10.06
CA PRO A 170 17.99 -7.72 8.96
C PRO A 170 17.28 -6.42 9.38
N THR A 171 17.09 -5.52 8.41
CA THR A 171 16.28 -4.33 8.65
C THR A 171 14.84 -4.75 8.93
N ALA A 172 14.19 -4.04 9.86
CA ALA A 172 12.81 -4.30 10.24
C ALA A 172 11.89 -4.30 9.01
N ALA A 173 11.11 -5.37 8.84
CA ALA A 173 10.12 -5.50 7.77
C ALA A 173 8.69 -5.61 8.34
N PRO A 174 7.64 -5.31 7.56
CA PRO A 174 6.25 -5.37 8.04
C PRO A 174 5.80 -6.77 8.49
N ASP A 175 6.31 -7.81 7.83
CA ASP A 175 5.93 -9.21 8.07
C ASP A 175 6.76 -9.88 9.16
N GLN A 176 7.83 -9.24 9.65
CA GLN A 176 8.64 -9.78 10.72
C GLN A 176 7.88 -9.80 12.05
N ALA A 177 8.18 -10.80 12.87
CA ALA A 177 7.63 -10.89 14.20
C ALA A 177 8.16 -9.76 15.09
N ILE A 178 7.26 -9.08 15.79
CA ILE A 178 7.58 -7.95 16.69
C ILE A 178 7.17 -8.20 18.14
N ARG A 179 6.28 -9.16 18.39
CA ARG A 179 5.77 -9.50 19.72
C ARG A 179 5.19 -10.92 19.73
N ILE A 180 5.30 -11.58 20.87
CA ILE A 180 4.71 -12.88 21.14
C ILE A 180 3.86 -12.83 22.40
N GLN A 181 2.75 -13.57 22.37
CA GLN A 181 1.92 -13.83 23.53
C GLN A 181 1.69 -15.34 23.67
N ILE A 182 1.85 -15.87 24.89
CA ILE A 182 1.54 -17.26 25.24
C ILE A 182 0.61 -17.24 26.45
N PRO A 183 -0.73 -17.20 26.25
CA PRO A 183 -1.68 -17.00 27.33
C PRO A 183 -1.59 -18.03 28.47
N ALA A 184 -1.34 -19.30 28.14
CA ALA A 184 -1.20 -20.38 29.13
C ALA A 184 -0.04 -20.16 30.11
N LEU A 185 0.95 -19.34 29.74
CA LEU A 185 2.13 -19.05 30.53
C LEU A 185 2.19 -17.60 31.04
N ASP A 186 1.19 -16.77 30.74
CA ASP A 186 1.20 -15.32 30.99
C ASP A 186 2.42 -14.60 30.39
N VAL A 187 2.88 -15.05 29.22
CA VAL A 187 3.99 -14.43 28.49
C VAL A 187 3.45 -13.40 27.51
N ASP A 188 3.99 -12.19 27.58
CA ASP A 188 3.76 -11.10 26.64
C ASP A 188 5.07 -10.31 26.47
N ALA A 189 5.75 -10.49 25.33
CA ALA A 189 7.11 -10.03 25.16
C ALA A 189 7.42 -9.53 23.74
N PRO A 190 8.35 -8.57 23.57
CA PRO A 190 8.83 -8.16 22.27
C PRO A 190 9.61 -9.31 21.60
N ILE A 191 9.53 -9.36 20.26
CA ILE A 191 10.42 -10.17 19.44
C ILE A 191 11.47 -9.27 18.79
N VAL A 192 12.73 -9.67 18.90
CA VAL A 192 13.88 -9.04 18.22
C VAL A 192 14.45 -9.98 17.15
N GLN A 193 15.08 -9.41 16.13
CA GLN A 193 15.73 -10.19 15.07
C GLN A 193 17.14 -10.61 15.50
N GLY A 194 17.47 -11.89 15.27
CA GLY A 194 18.72 -12.52 15.71
C GLY A 194 18.62 -13.09 17.12
N ASP A 195 19.21 -14.26 17.33
CA ASP A 195 19.23 -15.04 18.57
C ASP A 195 20.63 -15.18 19.17
N GLY A 196 21.49 -14.19 18.88
CA GLY A 196 22.76 -14.01 19.54
C GLY A 196 22.61 -13.52 20.99
N TRP A 197 23.74 -13.56 21.71
CA TRP A 197 23.82 -13.21 23.13
C TRP A 197 23.22 -11.83 23.47
N GLU A 198 23.51 -10.81 22.68
CA GLU A 198 23.02 -9.45 22.94
C GLU A 198 21.54 -9.25 22.59
N GLN A 199 21.00 -10.09 21.70
CA GLN A 199 19.60 -10.03 21.30
C GLN A 199 18.72 -10.72 22.34
N LEU A 200 19.13 -11.89 22.83
CA LEU A 200 18.39 -12.64 23.85
C LEU A 200 18.27 -11.91 25.19
N LYS A 201 19.12 -10.91 25.46
CA LYS A 201 18.95 -9.98 26.61
C LYS A 201 17.75 -9.05 26.47
N LYS A 202 17.24 -8.83 25.26
CA LYS A 202 16.23 -7.80 24.95
C LYS A 202 14.81 -8.35 24.88
N GLY A 203 14.64 -9.67 24.82
CA GLY A 203 13.33 -10.30 24.69
C GLY A 203 13.42 -11.67 24.02
N VAL A 204 12.34 -12.06 23.37
CA VAL A 204 12.32 -13.25 22.53
C VAL A 204 13.04 -12.94 21.22
N ALA A 205 13.89 -13.85 20.76
CA ALA A 205 14.69 -13.67 19.57
C ALA A 205 14.20 -14.56 18.43
N GLN A 206 13.98 -14.00 17.25
CA GLN A 206 13.75 -14.78 16.03
C GLN A 206 15.08 -15.14 15.38
N HIS A 207 15.27 -16.42 15.07
CA HIS A 207 16.47 -16.90 14.39
C HIS A 207 16.59 -16.31 12.98
N ILE A 208 17.77 -15.82 12.62
CA ILE A 208 18.01 -15.25 11.28
C ILE A 208 17.98 -16.38 10.24
N GLY A 209 17.20 -16.19 9.18
CA GLY A 209 17.01 -17.20 8.13
C GLY A 209 15.88 -18.19 8.43
N SER A 210 15.23 -18.09 9.59
CA SER A 210 13.93 -18.74 9.82
C SER A 210 12.81 -17.99 9.07
N SER A 211 11.69 -18.66 8.83
CA SER A 211 10.56 -18.10 8.08
C SER A 211 9.85 -17.00 8.87
N ASP A 212 9.23 -16.06 8.15
CA ASP A 212 8.34 -15.09 8.77
C ASP A 212 7.02 -15.76 9.21
N PRO A 213 6.34 -15.21 10.24
CA PRO A 213 5.06 -15.74 10.70
C PRO A 213 4.02 -15.89 9.59
N GLY A 214 3.37 -17.06 9.55
CA GLY A 214 2.29 -17.39 8.61
C GLY A 214 2.76 -17.91 7.26
N GLN A 215 4.05 -17.81 6.94
CA GLN A 215 4.61 -18.39 5.73
C GLN A 215 4.84 -19.89 5.91
N ASN A 216 4.85 -20.64 4.80
CA ASN A 216 5.31 -22.02 4.81
C ASN A 216 6.77 -22.06 5.28
N GLY A 217 7.05 -22.89 6.29
CA GLY A 217 8.38 -23.00 6.86
C GLY A 217 8.35 -23.09 8.37
N ASN A 218 9.38 -22.57 9.01
CA ASN A 218 9.53 -22.64 10.46
C ASN A 218 9.98 -21.27 10.98
N VAL A 219 9.12 -20.59 11.74
CA VAL A 219 9.52 -19.42 12.53
C VAL A 219 10.13 -19.92 13.84
N VAL A 220 11.42 -19.66 14.03
CA VAL A 220 12.16 -20.17 15.19
C VAL A 220 12.38 -19.04 16.18
N LEU A 221 11.88 -19.22 17.40
CA LEU A 221 11.87 -18.21 18.46
C LEU A 221 12.58 -18.76 19.70
N SER A 222 13.48 -17.98 20.27
CA SER A 222 14.32 -18.39 21.38
C SER A 222 14.32 -17.37 22.51
N ALA A 223 14.32 -17.83 23.75
CA ALA A 223 14.48 -16.97 24.92
C ALA A 223 15.05 -17.76 26.11
N HIS A 224 15.64 -17.06 27.07
CA HIS A 224 16.18 -17.68 28.28
C HIS A 224 15.08 -18.14 29.25
N ASN A 225 15.38 -19.19 30.02
CA ASN A 225 14.50 -19.76 31.04
C ASN A 225 14.86 -19.28 32.46
N ASP A 226 16.07 -18.79 32.71
CA ASP A 226 16.63 -18.50 34.04
C ASP A 226 17.40 -17.17 34.15
N VAL A 227 17.51 -16.41 33.06
CA VAL A 227 18.09 -15.07 33.01
C VAL A 227 17.26 -14.12 32.13
N TYR A 228 17.53 -12.82 32.25
CA TYR A 228 16.96 -11.76 31.38
C TYR A 228 15.43 -11.80 31.25
N GLY A 229 14.75 -11.93 32.39
CA GLY A 229 13.28 -11.95 32.46
C GLY A 229 12.65 -13.34 32.35
N GLU A 230 13.45 -14.38 32.09
CA GLU A 230 13.01 -15.78 32.16
C GLU A 230 11.77 -16.08 31.28
N LEU A 231 11.66 -15.41 30.13
CA LEU A 231 10.44 -15.38 29.32
C LEU A 231 9.95 -16.79 28.92
N PHE A 232 10.86 -17.75 28.74
CA PHE A 232 10.54 -19.13 28.38
C PHE A 232 10.75 -20.13 29.53
N ARG A 233 10.74 -19.66 30.78
CA ARG A 233 10.92 -20.49 31.99
C ARG A 233 10.02 -21.72 32.06
N TYR A 234 8.78 -21.56 31.61
CA TYR A 234 7.71 -22.54 31.81
C TYR A 234 7.23 -23.19 30.52
N LEU A 235 8.06 -23.25 29.47
CA LEU A 235 7.70 -23.95 28.23
C LEU A 235 7.34 -25.43 28.47
N ASP A 236 7.84 -26.03 29.54
CA ASP A 236 7.54 -27.41 29.98
C ASP A 236 6.10 -27.61 30.45
N ARG A 237 5.36 -26.52 30.70
CA ARG A 237 3.95 -26.55 31.08
C ARG A 237 2.99 -26.49 29.91
N LEU A 238 3.48 -26.17 28.70
CA LEU A 238 2.64 -26.14 27.51
C LEU A 238 2.17 -27.54 27.12
N ALA A 239 0.89 -27.64 26.82
CA ALA A 239 0.24 -28.86 26.36
C ALA A 239 -0.28 -28.70 24.93
N PRO A 240 -0.47 -29.82 24.18
CA PRO A 240 -1.12 -29.76 22.88
C PRO A 240 -2.49 -29.06 22.97
N GLY A 241 -2.72 -28.08 22.09
CA GLY A 241 -3.91 -27.23 22.13
C GLY A 241 -3.69 -25.82 22.68
N ASP A 242 -2.61 -25.57 23.42
CA ASP A 242 -2.27 -24.23 23.90
C ASP A 242 -1.88 -23.31 22.73
N GLN A 243 -2.14 -22.01 22.89
CA GLN A 243 -1.91 -21.02 21.84
C GLN A 243 -0.58 -20.27 22.01
N VAL A 244 0.10 -20.07 20.90
CA VAL A 244 1.25 -19.19 20.74
C VAL A 244 0.88 -18.15 19.68
N ILE A 245 0.72 -16.90 20.09
CA ILE A 245 0.25 -15.82 19.23
C ILE A 245 1.45 -14.95 18.87
N VAL A 246 1.74 -14.82 17.57
CA VAL A 246 2.84 -14.00 17.06
C VAL A 246 2.27 -12.80 16.31
N TYR A 247 2.67 -11.61 16.71
CA TYR A 247 2.25 -10.35 16.11
C TYR A 247 3.32 -9.84 15.15
N THR A 248 2.88 -9.32 14.02
CA THR A 248 3.67 -8.51 13.09
C THR A 248 3.11 -7.09 13.05
N GLN A 249 3.69 -6.20 12.23
CA GLN A 249 3.12 -4.86 12.07
C GLN A 249 1.75 -4.88 11.37
N GLN A 250 1.46 -5.94 10.61
CA GLN A 250 0.24 -6.02 9.81
C GLN A 250 -0.89 -6.80 10.48
N ARG A 251 -0.57 -7.91 11.16
CA ARG A 251 -1.56 -8.85 11.69
C ARG A 251 -0.98 -9.76 12.78
N GLN A 252 -1.84 -10.59 13.36
CA GLN A 252 -1.46 -11.65 14.29
C GLN A 252 -1.64 -13.03 13.65
N TYR A 253 -0.78 -13.97 14.06
CA TYR A 253 -0.81 -15.38 13.66
C TYR A 253 -0.93 -16.23 14.91
N VAL A 254 -1.94 -17.09 14.96
CA VAL A 254 -2.18 -17.98 16.09
C VAL A 254 -1.64 -19.36 15.73
N TYR A 255 -0.66 -19.83 16.46
CA TYR A 255 -0.16 -21.19 16.39
C TYR A 255 -0.70 -22.00 17.56
N VAL A 256 -0.99 -23.28 17.33
CA VAL A 256 -1.47 -24.21 18.34
C VAL A 256 -0.37 -25.22 18.61
N VAL A 257 0.01 -25.37 19.87
CA VAL A 257 1.02 -26.33 20.33
C VAL A 257 0.58 -27.74 19.93
N ASP A 258 1.52 -28.48 19.35
CA ASP A 258 1.33 -29.86 18.88
C ASP A 258 2.07 -30.83 19.79
N ARG A 259 3.34 -30.55 20.09
CA ARG A 259 4.18 -31.38 20.96
C ARG A 259 5.38 -30.62 21.53
N THR A 260 5.97 -31.19 22.57
CA THR A 260 7.19 -30.72 23.21
C THR A 260 8.25 -31.83 23.19
N ALA A 261 9.52 -31.47 23.08
CA ALA A 261 10.65 -32.38 23.14
C ALA A 261 11.78 -31.80 23.99
N ILE A 262 12.51 -32.66 24.69
CA ILE A 262 13.80 -32.33 25.29
C ILE A 262 14.88 -32.92 24.38
N VAL A 263 15.82 -32.09 23.96
CA VAL A 263 16.85 -32.44 22.98
C VAL A 263 18.23 -31.97 23.43
N GLU A 264 19.27 -32.57 22.85
CA GLU A 264 20.64 -32.12 23.05
C GLU A 264 20.86 -30.73 22.42
N PRO A 265 21.80 -29.91 22.94
CA PRO A 265 22.11 -28.60 22.36
C PRO A 265 22.50 -28.66 20.88
N THR A 266 23.00 -29.80 20.39
CA THR A 266 23.41 -29.99 18.98
C THR A 266 22.28 -30.42 18.04
N ALA A 267 21.06 -30.63 18.55
CA ALA A 267 19.90 -31.08 17.77
C ALA A 267 19.28 -29.96 16.91
N VAL A 268 20.08 -29.37 16.04
CA VAL A 268 19.76 -28.20 15.22
C VAL A 268 18.72 -28.47 14.13
N GLU A 269 18.47 -29.73 13.80
CA GLU A 269 17.44 -30.15 12.84
C GLU A 269 16.04 -29.70 13.21
N VAL A 270 15.77 -29.41 14.49
CA VAL A 270 14.47 -28.88 14.95
C VAL A 270 14.18 -27.48 14.41
N MET A 271 15.20 -26.75 13.96
CA MET A 271 15.09 -25.41 13.37
C MET A 271 14.88 -25.45 11.86
N ALA A 272 14.94 -26.63 11.24
CA ALA A 272 14.80 -26.75 9.79
C ALA A 272 13.43 -26.23 9.31
N SER A 273 13.43 -25.68 8.09
CA SER A 273 12.19 -25.25 7.44
C SER A 273 11.26 -26.44 7.20
N THR A 274 9.95 -26.22 7.36
CA THR A 274 8.91 -27.25 7.20
C THR A 274 7.99 -26.96 6.01
N GLY A 275 7.24 -27.95 5.54
CA GLY A 275 6.32 -27.79 4.40
C GLY A 275 5.04 -27.01 4.69
N SER A 276 4.80 -26.65 5.96
CA SER A 276 3.60 -25.94 6.43
C SER A 276 4.01 -24.83 7.40
N PRO A 277 3.17 -23.84 7.70
CA PRO A 277 3.52 -22.81 8.68
C PRO A 277 3.64 -23.37 10.10
N THR A 278 4.86 -23.40 10.62
CA THR A 278 5.23 -23.94 11.93
C THR A 278 5.95 -22.88 12.76
N ALA A 279 5.71 -22.85 14.07
CA ALA A 279 6.49 -22.10 15.04
C ALA A 279 7.23 -23.06 15.97
N THR A 280 8.52 -22.84 16.16
CA THR A 280 9.37 -23.61 17.08
C THR A 280 9.89 -22.69 18.18
N LEU A 281 9.55 -22.97 19.43
CA LEU A 281 10.04 -22.24 20.60
C LEU A 281 11.17 -23.01 21.26
N ILE A 282 12.30 -22.36 21.56
CA ILE A 282 13.51 -22.99 22.09
C ILE A 282 14.00 -22.28 23.35
N SER A 283 14.32 -23.04 24.39
CA SER A 283 14.97 -22.53 25.59
C SER A 283 15.93 -23.55 26.20
N CYS A 284 16.80 -23.09 27.09
CA CYS A 284 17.61 -23.98 27.93
C CYS A 284 16.71 -24.84 28.85
N TYR A 285 17.22 -26.02 29.19
CA TYR A 285 16.56 -26.93 30.13
C TYR A 285 17.61 -27.87 30.74
N PRO A 286 17.41 -28.41 31.96
CA PRO A 286 16.49 -27.95 33.00
C PRO A 286 16.84 -26.56 33.56
N TYR A 287 15.91 -25.95 34.29
CA TYR A 287 16.11 -24.64 34.94
C TYR A 287 17.36 -24.64 35.83
N LEU A 288 18.23 -23.64 35.66
CA LEU A 288 19.52 -23.48 36.35
C LEU A 288 20.55 -24.62 36.12
N VAL A 289 20.32 -25.48 35.13
CA VAL A 289 21.26 -26.54 34.72
C VAL A 289 21.73 -26.31 33.28
N ASN A 290 20.78 -26.06 32.37
CA ASN A 290 21.01 -25.62 31.00
C ASN A 290 21.89 -26.55 30.13
N ASP A 291 21.94 -27.84 30.43
CA ASP A 291 22.71 -28.85 29.69
C ASP A 291 21.94 -29.43 28.47
N GLN A 292 20.63 -29.20 28.39
CA GLN A 292 19.76 -29.59 27.29
C GLN A 292 18.94 -28.40 26.76
N ARG A 293 18.06 -28.68 25.80
CA ARG A 293 17.06 -27.74 25.28
C ARG A 293 15.67 -28.31 25.39
N ILE A 294 14.74 -27.45 25.77
CA ILE A 294 13.31 -27.69 25.58
C ILE A 294 12.87 -27.05 24.27
N VAL A 295 12.14 -27.81 23.46
CA VAL A 295 11.64 -27.39 22.15
C VAL A 295 10.14 -27.64 22.09
N VAL A 296 9.37 -26.58 21.83
CA VAL A 296 7.91 -26.64 21.63
C VAL A 296 7.61 -26.41 20.16
N PHE A 297 6.86 -27.33 19.55
CA PHE A 297 6.41 -27.25 18.18
C PHE A 297 4.95 -26.85 18.15
N ALA A 298 4.61 -25.81 17.39
CA ALA A 298 3.26 -25.33 17.20
C ALA A 298 2.95 -25.13 15.72
N ARG A 299 1.72 -25.42 15.30
CA ARG A 299 1.26 -25.31 13.90
C ARG A 299 0.26 -24.18 13.76
N LEU A 300 0.32 -23.45 12.65
CA LEU A 300 -0.62 -22.35 12.41
C LEU A 300 -2.06 -22.86 12.44
N GLN A 301 -2.91 -22.16 13.18
CA GLN A 301 -4.34 -22.39 13.21
C GLN A 301 -4.96 -21.82 11.94
N ASN A 302 -5.46 -22.70 11.07
CA ASN A 302 -6.19 -22.32 9.85
C ASN A 302 -7.55 -21.71 10.16
#